data_AF-A0A7V9KRG7-F1
#
_entry.id   AF-A0A7V9KRG7-F1
#
_cell.length_a   1.000
_cell.length_b   1.000
_cell.length_c   1.000
_cell.angle_alpha   90.00
_cell.angle_beta   90.00
_cell.angle_gamma   90.00
#
_symmetry.space_group_name_H-M   'P 1'
#
loop_
_entity.id
_entity.type
_entity.pdbx_description
1 polymer ?
#
loop_
_entity_poly.entity_id
_entity_poly.type
_entity_poly.pdbx_seq_one_letter_code
_entity_poly.pdbx_strand_id
1 'polypeptide(L)'
;MLVVILVVVIALLVGTVVTLRMVVGEDVPSAGEPVRLEHVHGLGLDPADGTLYAGTHYGLIRIGEDGTTTRVAERVQDFMGFTVVGPEHYLASGHPGAEQEGPANLGLIESTDGGQ
;
A
#
# COMPACT_ATOMS: atom_id res chain seq x y z
N MET A 1 10.51 44.66 -22.47
CA MET A 1 9.17 44.38 -21.92
C MET A 1 8.71 42.95 -22.22
N LEU A 2 8.71 42.50 -23.49
CA LEU A 2 8.31 41.13 -23.88
C LEU A 2 9.12 40.00 -23.20
N VAL A 3 10.46 40.15 -23.13
CA VAL A 3 11.35 39.16 -22.49
C VAL A 3 11.08 39.01 -20.98
N VAL A 4 10.80 40.12 -20.30
CA VAL A 4 10.50 40.12 -18.85
C VAL A 4 9.16 39.43 -18.57
N ILE A 5 8.14 39.70 -19.39
CA ILE A 5 6.83 39.04 -19.28
C ILE A 5 6.97 37.53 -19.52
N LEU A 6 7.75 37.12 -20.52
CA LEU A 6 7.99 35.70 -20.82
C LEU A 6 8.69 34.97 -19.66
N VAL A 7 9.71 35.58 -19.05
CA VAL A 7 10.42 34.99 -17.90
C VAL A 7 9.50 34.85 -16.68
N VAL A 8 8.65 35.84 -16.41
CA VAL A 8 7.68 35.78 -15.31
C VAL A 8 6.64 34.68 -15.54
N VAL A 9 6.12 34.54 -16.76
CA VAL A 9 5.15 33.49 -17.09
C VAL A 9 5.77 32.10 -16.95
N ILE A 10 7.00 31.90 -17.44
CA ILE A 10 7.71 30.62 -17.29
C ILE A 10 7.95 30.31 -15.80
N ALA A 11 8.39 31.29 -15.01
CA ALA A 11 8.62 31.11 -13.58
C ALA A 11 7.33 30.76 -12.82
N LEU A 12 6.20 31.37 -13.19
CA LEU A 12 4.89 31.04 -12.60
C LEU A 12 4.43 29.64 -13.00
N LEU A 13 4.57 29.25 -14.27
CA LEU A 13 4.20 27.91 -14.74
C LEU A 13 5.05 26.82 -14.09
N VAL A 14 6.38 27.02 -14.01
CA VAL A 14 7.28 26.11 -13.30
C VAL A 14 6.94 26.06 -11.81
N GLY A 15 6.68 27.21 -11.19
CA GLY A 15 6.25 27.29 -9.79
C GLY A 15 4.95 26.53 -9.52
N THR A 16 3.95 26.67 -10.38
CA THR A 16 2.66 25.95 -10.27
C THR A 16 2.81 24.44 -10.50
N VAL A 17 3.65 24.01 -11.44
CA VAL A 17 3.92 22.58 -11.67
C VAL A 17 4.64 21.96 -10.47
N VAL A 18 5.59 22.69 -9.87
CA VAL A 18 6.33 22.24 -8.68
C VAL A 18 5.42 22.17 -7.45
N THR A 19 4.56 23.16 -7.20
CA THR A 19 3.62 23.11 -6.06
C THR A 19 2.55 22.04 -6.23
N LEU A 20 2.07 21.79 -7.45
CA LEU A 20 1.09 20.74 -7.71
C LEU A 20 1.65 19.33 -7.43
N ARG A 21 2.93 19.10 -7.75
CA ARG A 21 3.63 17.82 -7.44
C ARG A 21 3.78 17.58 -5.93
N MET A 22 3.91 18.64 -5.13
CA MET A 22 4.06 18.53 -3.67
C MET A 22 2.70 18.33 -2.96
N VAL A 23 1.60 18.81 -3.53
CA VAL A 23 0.25 18.62 -2.97
C VAL A 23 -0.31 17.23 -3.28
N VAL A 24 0.15 16.60 -4.36
CA VAL A 24 -0.23 15.24 -4.78
C VAL A 24 0.94 14.27 -4.54
N GLY A 25 1.59 14.39 -3.40
CA GLY A 25 2.49 13.35 -2.92
C GLY A 25 1.65 12.27 -2.24
N GLU A 26 1.26 11.24 -2.98
CA GLU A 26 0.81 10.01 -2.34
C GLU A 26 2.06 9.34 -1.76
N ASP A 27 2.13 9.18 -0.44
CA ASP A 27 3.17 8.40 0.22
C ASP A 27 2.97 6.94 -0.17
N VAL A 28 3.53 6.53 -1.31
CA VAL A 28 3.47 5.15 -1.77
C VAL A 28 4.42 4.32 -0.90
N PRO A 29 3.91 3.41 -0.07
CA PRO A 29 4.76 2.69 0.87
C PRO A 29 5.68 1.70 0.16
N SER A 30 6.91 1.58 0.68
CA SER A 30 7.94 0.68 0.19
C SER A 30 8.29 -0.39 1.23
N ALA A 31 8.81 -1.54 0.77
CA ALA A 31 9.17 -2.67 1.61
C ALA A 31 10.18 -2.33 2.72
N GLY A 32 11.07 -1.36 2.48
CA GLY A 32 12.09 -0.93 3.43
C GLY A 32 11.60 0.00 4.56
N GLU A 33 10.35 0.45 4.51
CA GLU A 33 9.78 1.29 5.57
C GLU A 33 9.38 0.46 6.80
N PRO A 34 9.51 1.04 8.02
CA PRO A 34 8.96 0.45 9.23
C PRO A 34 7.51 0.04 9.06
N VAL A 35 7.12 -1.07 9.68
CA VAL A 35 5.74 -1.55 9.65
C VAL A 35 4.82 -0.53 10.31
N ARG A 36 3.83 -0.06 9.56
CA ARG A 36 2.76 0.81 10.02
C ARG A 36 1.44 0.04 9.98
N LEU A 37 0.75 -0.02 11.11
CA LEU A 37 -0.60 -0.57 11.17
C LEU A 37 -1.61 0.58 11.06
N GLU A 38 -1.92 0.95 9.83
CA GLU A 38 -2.89 2.00 9.51
C GLU A 38 -3.70 1.61 8.28
N HIS A 39 -4.90 2.17 8.14
CA HIS A 39 -5.82 1.90 7.03
C HIS A 39 -6.07 0.40 6.83
N VAL A 40 -6.66 -0.23 7.85
CA VAL A 40 -6.95 -1.66 7.86
C VAL A 40 -8.22 -1.93 7.03
N HIS A 41 -8.10 -2.76 6.00
CA HIS A 41 -9.18 -3.16 5.08
C HIS A 41 -9.68 -4.58 5.30
N GLY A 42 -9.22 -5.23 6.36
CA GLY A 42 -9.70 -6.53 6.80
C GLY A 42 -8.83 -7.08 7.93
N LEU A 43 -9.47 -7.82 8.84
CA LEU A 43 -8.81 -8.57 9.90
C LEU A 43 -9.26 -10.02 9.84
N GLY A 44 -8.37 -10.95 10.13
CA GLY A 44 -8.71 -12.36 10.21
C GLY A 44 -7.72 -13.12 11.10
N LEU A 45 -8.24 -14.10 11.84
CA LEU A 45 -7.42 -15.08 12.54
C LEU A 45 -7.15 -16.23 11.58
N ASP A 46 -5.89 -16.59 11.38
CA ASP A 46 -5.54 -17.79 10.62
C ASP A 46 -5.88 -19.03 11.44
N PRO A 47 -6.75 -19.95 10.96
CA PRO A 47 -7.07 -21.17 11.69
C PRO A 47 -5.88 -22.16 11.81
N ALA A 48 -4.77 -21.97 11.09
CA ALA A 48 -3.57 -22.78 11.21
C ALA A 48 -2.91 -22.65 12.59
N ASP A 49 -2.85 -21.44 13.14
CA ASP A 49 -2.12 -21.14 14.37
C ASP A 49 -2.81 -20.13 15.32
N GLY A 50 -3.94 -19.55 14.89
CA GLY A 50 -4.68 -18.52 15.64
C GLY A 50 -4.06 -17.13 15.54
N THR A 51 -3.05 -16.92 14.71
CA THR A 51 -2.40 -15.61 14.54
C THR A 51 -3.36 -14.60 13.89
N LEU A 52 -3.36 -13.37 14.39
CA LEU A 52 -4.13 -12.26 13.82
C LEU A 52 -3.37 -11.62 12.64
N TYR A 53 -4.07 -11.45 11.52
CA TYR A 53 -3.58 -10.76 10.35
C TYR A 53 -4.44 -9.55 9.99
N ALA A 54 -3.81 -8.52 9.45
CA ALA A 54 -4.44 -7.31 8.93
C ALA A 54 -4.02 -7.04 7.49
N GLY A 55 -5.00 -6.96 6.58
CA GLY A 55 -4.78 -6.44 5.23
C GLY A 55 -4.81 -4.90 5.26
N THR A 56 -3.77 -4.26 4.74
CA THR A 56 -3.61 -2.79 4.76
C THR A 56 -3.10 -2.27 3.41
N HIS A 57 -3.05 -0.95 3.23
CA HIS A 57 -2.30 -0.35 2.12
C HIS A 57 -0.78 -0.62 2.17
N TYR A 58 -0.29 -1.04 3.34
CA TYR A 58 1.12 -1.24 3.65
C TYR A 58 1.53 -2.72 3.58
N GLY A 59 0.67 -3.57 3.01
CA GLY A 59 0.86 -5.02 2.92
C GLY A 59 0.03 -5.81 3.93
N LEU A 60 0.32 -7.11 3.98
CA LEU A 60 -0.26 -8.03 4.95
C LEU A 60 0.56 -7.98 6.23
N ILE A 61 -0.07 -7.60 7.33
CA ILE A 61 0.59 -7.42 8.62
C ILE A 61 0.18 -8.55 9.55
N ARG A 62 1.16 -9.30 10.04
CA ARG A 62 1.03 -10.24 11.14
C ARG A 62 1.09 -9.49 12.46
N ILE A 63 0.16 -9.80 13.37
CA ILE A 63 0.07 -9.22 14.70
C ILE A 63 0.26 -10.34 15.73
N GLY A 64 1.38 -10.31 16.45
CA GLY A 64 1.68 -11.25 17.53
C GLY A 64 0.78 -11.05 18.74
N GLU A 65 0.70 -12.07 19.61
CA GLU A 65 -0.08 -12.00 20.86
C GLU A 65 0.38 -10.88 21.80
N ASP A 66 1.65 -10.49 21.70
CA ASP A 66 2.28 -9.38 22.41
C ASP A 66 2.00 -8.00 21.77
N GLY A 67 1.29 -7.97 20.65
CA GLY A 67 1.00 -6.77 19.86
C GLY A 67 2.11 -6.38 18.87
N THR A 68 3.19 -7.17 18.75
CA THR A 68 4.25 -6.91 17.78
C THR A 68 3.71 -7.04 16.36
N THR A 69 4.03 -6.06 15.50
CA THR A 69 3.59 -6.03 14.10
C THR A 69 4.74 -6.32 13.15
N THR A 70 4.53 -7.24 12.21
CA THR A 70 5.51 -7.60 11.19
C THR A 70 4.83 -7.74 9.84
N ARG A 71 5.40 -7.16 8.78
CA ARG A 71 4.93 -7.40 7.42
C ARG A 71 5.28 -8.83 7.01
N VAL A 72 4.34 -9.53 6.40
CA VAL A 72 4.49 -10.95 6.04
C VAL A 72 5.51 -11.15 4.93
N ALA A 73 5.39 -10.38 3.85
CA ALA A 73 6.26 -10.47 2.69
C ALA A 73 7.23 -9.28 2.63
N GLU A 74 8.38 -9.47 1.97
CA GLU A 74 9.35 -8.40 1.65
C GLU A 74 8.85 -7.50 0.49
N ARG A 75 7.53 -7.29 0.40
CA ARG A 75 6.89 -6.41 -0.57
C ARG A 75 5.67 -5.75 0.05
N VAL A 76 5.33 -4.57 -0.45
CA VAL A 76 4.05 -3.92 -0.13
C VAL A 76 3.02 -4.38 -1.14
N GLN A 77 1.89 -4.89 -0.64
CA GLN A 77 0.69 -5.16 -1.43
C GLN A 77 -0.39 -4.18 -0.96
N ASP A 78 -0.95 -3.42 -1.88
CA ASP A 78 -1.95 -2.41 -1.54
C ASP A 78 -3.36 -3.04 -1.50
N PHE A 79 -3.84 -3.36 -0.29
CA PHE A 79 -5.14 -4.01 -0.10
C PHE A 79 -6.28 -3.00 0.15
N MET A 80 -7.39 -3.17 -0.58
CA MET A 80 -8.69 -2.51 -0.34
C MET A 80 -9.72 -3.46 0.31
N GLY A 81 -9.39 -4.73 0.42
CA GLY A 81 -10.19 -5.74 1.09
C GLY A 81 -9.37 -6.99 1.36
N PHE A 82 -9.57 -7.63 2.50
CA PHE A 82 -8.85 -8.84 2.91
C PHE A 82 -9.74 -9.77 3.74
N THR A 83 -9.65 -11.07 3.51
CA THR A 83 -10.33 -12.09 4.31
C THR A 83 -9.54 -13.39 4.37
N VAL A 84 -9.57 -14.05 5.53
CA VAL A 84 -9.04 -15.40 5.73
C VAL A 84 -10.14 -16.40 5.41
N VAL A 85 -9.88 -17.33 4.49
CA VAL A 85 -10.84 -18.35 4.03
C VAL A 85 -10.44 -19.77 4.41
N GLY A 86 -9.24 -19.97 4.92
CA GLY A 86 -8.72 -21.25 5.40
C GLY A 86 -7.32 -21.10 6.02
N PRO A 87 -6.71 -22.21 6.46
CA PRO A 87 -5.35 -22.20 7.01
C PRO A 87 -4.38 -21.73 5.93
N GLU A 88 -3.63 -20.64 6.21
CA GLU A 88 -2.70 -20.01 5.27
C GLU A 88 -3.32 -19.63 3.91
N HIS A 89 -4.65 -19.54 3.85
CA HIS A 89 -5.41 -19.30 2.62
C HIS A 89 -6.26 -18.03 2.75
N TYR A 90 -5.89 -17.03 1.96
CA TYR A 90 -6.46 -15.68 2.00
C TYR A 90 -6.99 -15.24 0.65
N LEU A 91 -8.05 -14.44 0.69
CA LEU A 91 -8.56 -13.68 -0.45
C LEU A 91 -8.40 -12.20 -0.17
N ALA A 92 -8.09 -11.44 -1.22
CA ALA A 92 -7.95 -10.00 -1.11
C ALA A 92 -8.34 -9.27 -2.40
N SER A 93 -8.33 -7.94 -2.34
CA SER A 93 -8.49 -7.07 -3.50
C SER A 93 -7.68 -5.78 -3.30
N GLY A 94 -7.42 -5.05 -4.39
CA GLY A 94 -6.81 -3.72 -4.31
C GLY A 94 -6.03 -3.35 -5.56
N HIS A 95 -4.90 -2.68 -5.36
CA HIS A 95 -4.03 -2.18 -6.43
C HIS A 95 -2.65 -2.86 -6.36
N PRO A 96 -1.84 -2.80 -7.43
CA PRO A 96 -0.44 -3.19 -7.36
C PRO A 96 0.30 -2.36 -6.29
N GLY A 97 1.21 -2.98 -5.55
CA GLY A 97 2.14 -2.24 -4.70
C GLY A 97 3.10 -1.35 -5.52
N ALA A 98 3.83 -0.46 -4.84
CA ALA A 98 4.72 0.53 -5.46
C ALA A 98 5.67 -0.01 -6.55
N GLU A 99 6.13 -1.25 -6.37
CA GLU A 99 7.12 -1.92 -7.22
C GLU A 99 6.52 -3.08 -8.01
N GLN A 100 5.19 -3.25 -7.97
CA GLN A 100 4.49 -4.33 -8.64
C GLN A 100 3.86 -3.84 -9.95
N GLU A 101 4.08 -4.59 -11.02
CA GLU A 101 3.37 -4.37 -12.27
C GLU A 101 1.97 -5.00 -12.22
N GLY A 102 1.00 -4.36 -12.89
CA GLY A 102 -0.35 -4.91 -12.98
C GLY A 102 -1.39 -3.89 -13.44
N PRO A 103 -2.64 -4.33 -13.65
CA PRO A 103 -3.75 -3.40 -13.85
C PRO A 103 -3.96 -2.54 -12.60
N ALA A 104 -4.41 -1.31 -12.78
CA ALA A 104 -4.66 -0.40 -11.67
C ALA A 104 -5.54 -1.04 -10.58
N ASN A 105 -6.59 -1.77 -10.98
CA ASN A 105 -7.44 -2.54 -10.08
C ASN A 105 -7.19 -4.04 -10.31
N LEU A 106 -6.71 -4.74 -9.29
CA LEU A 106 -6.38 -6.16 -9.36
C LEU A 106 -7.61 -7.07 -9.38
N GLY A 107 -8.76 -6.58 -8.89
CA GLY A 107 -9.94 -7.42 -8.70
C GLY A 107 -9.78 -8.34 -7.49
N LEU A 108 -10.23 -9.60 -7.60
CA LEU A 108 -10.03 -10.62 -6.57
C LEU A 108 -8.68 -11.31 -6.78
N ILE A 109 -7.86 -11.34 -5.74
CA ILE A 109 -6.59 -12.06 -5.68
C ILE A 109 -6.62 -13.09 -4.55
N GLU A 110 -5.85 -14.15 -4.71
CA GLU A 110 -5.81 -15.31 -3.81
C GLU A 110 -4.37 -15.61 -3.42
N SER A 111 -4.20 -16.04 -2.18
CA SER A 111 -2.96 -16.57 -1.64
C SER A 111 -3.24 -17.89 -0.95
N THR A 112 -2.43 -18.91 -1.22
CA THR A 112 -2.50 -20.24 -0.58
C THR A 112 -1.20 -20.60 0.15
N ASP A 113 -0.36 -19.61 0.45
CA ASP A 113 0.96 -19.77 1.10
C ASP A 113 1.16 -18.80 2.28
N GLY A 114 0.06 -18.37 2.90
CA GLY A 114 0.11 -17.44 4.03
C GLY A 114 0.47 -16.00 3.63
N GLY A 115 0.40 -15.65 2.34
CA GLY A 115 0.50 -14.28 1.85
C GLY A 115 1.89 -13.84 1.43
N GLN A 116 2.73 -14.78 0.99
CA GLN A 116 4.13 -14.53 0.56
C GLN A 116 4.23 -13.99 -0.87
#